data_AF-J3MU19-F1
#
_entry.id   AF-J3MU19-F1
#
_cell.length_a   1.000
_cell.length_b   1.000
_cell.length_c   1.000
_cell.angle_alpha   90.00
_cell.angle_beta   90.00
_cell.angle_gamma   90.00
#
_symmetry.space_group_name_H-M   'P 1'
#
loop_
_entity.id
_entity.type
_entity.pdbx_description
1 polymer ?
#
loop_
_entity_poly.entity_id
_entity_poly.type
_entity_poly.pdbx_seq_one_letter_code
_entity_poly.pdbx_strand_id
1 'polypeptide(L)'
;MAKGGCKAFASLVAASPDALATFQSAADGGVTAFCPTDDAMRSFMPKYKNLTADGKASLLLFHAVPVYYSLRSLKSNNGVMNTLATDGSAKNFNFTVQNEGDKVTIKTDASDGVARIKDTVYDKDPIAIYALDTVLEPVELFEPVE
;
A
#
# COMPACT_ATOMS: atom_id res chain seq x y z
N MET A 1 -13.07 -15.59 5.62
CA MET A 1 -13.66 -14.25 5.62
C MET A 1 -12.58 -13.28 6.04
N ALA A 2 -12.12 -12.38 5.16
CA ALA A 2 -11.03 -11.44 5.50
C ALA A 2 -11.54 -10.49 6.58
N LYS A 3 -10.97 -10.56 7.78
CA LYS A 3 -11.46 -9.88 8.99
C LYS A 3 -11.18 -8.36 9.01
N GLY A 4 -10.66 -7.79 7.93
CA GLY A 4 -10.23 -6.38 7.86
C GLY A 4 -10.97 -5.49 6.87
N GLY A 5 -12.04 -5.98 6.24
CA GLY A 5 -12.87 -5.16 5.34
C GLY A 5 -12.10 -4.50 4.20
N CYS A 6 -11.17 -5.21 3.56
CA CYS A 6 -10.38 -4.72 2.41
C CYS A 6 -10.52 -5.61 1.16
N LYS A 7 -11.70 -6.22 1.00
CA LYS A 7 -11.99 -7.20 -0.05
C LYS A 7 -11.95 -6.57 -1.44
N ALA A 8 -12.37 -5.32 -1.58
CA ALA A 8 -12.36 -4.56 -2.82
C ALA A 8 -10.93 -4.41 -3.34
N PHE A 9 -10.00 -4.01 -2.48
CA PHE A 9 -8.59 -3.90 -2.83
C PHE A 9 -8.01 -5.25 -3.26
N ALA A 10 -8.21 -6.30 -2.46
CA ALA A 10 -7.74 -7.65 -2.79
C ALA A 10 -8.30 -8.16 -4.13
N SER A 11 -9.55 -7.80 -4.46
CA SER A 11 -10.18 -8.16 -5.72
C SER A 11 -9.57 -7.40 -6.91
N LEU A 12 -9.14 -6.14 -6.72
CA LEU A 12 -8.41 -5.39 -7.75
C LEU A 12 -7.00 -5.94 -7.98
N VAL A 13 -6.29 -6.33 -6.92
CA VAL A 13 -5.01 -7.04 -7.03
C VAL A 13 -5.19 -8.34 -7.81
N ALA A 14 -6.19 -9.16 -7.45
CA ALA A 14 -6.47 -10.40 -8.14
C ALA A 14 -6.91 -10.21 -9.61
N ALA A 15 -7.52 -9.07 -9.94
CA ALA A 15 -7.90 -8.73 -11.31
C ALA A 15 -6.74 -8.18 -12.15
N SER A 16 -5.61 -7.80 -11.51
CA SER A 16 -4.42 -7.28 -12.17
C SER A 16 -3.32 -8.36 -12.18
N PRO A 17 -3.07 -9.02 -13.32
CA PRO A 17 -2.13 -10.14 -13.39
C PRO A 17 -0.71 -9.72 -13.01
N ASP A 18 -0.26 -8.55 -13.47
CA ASP A 18 1.07 -8.01 -13.15
C ASP A 18 1.22 -7.73 -11.66
N ALA A 19 0.21 -7.11 -11.03
CA ALA A 19 0.27 -6.83 -9.61
C ALA A 19 0.28 -8.14 -8.81
N LEU A 20 -0.62 -9.06 -9.13
CA LEU A 20 -0.73 -10.35 -8.45
C LEU A 20 0.57 -11.16 -8.54
N ALA A 21 1.21 -11.21 -9.71
CA ALA A 21 2.47 -11.90 -9.90
C ALA A 21 3.57 -11.32 -9.01
N THR A 22 3.72 -9.99 -8.97
CA THR A 22 4.74 -9.33 -8.12
C THR A 22 4.46 -9.54 -6.63
N PHE A 23 3.21 -9.47 -6.18
CA PHE A 23 2.84 -9.79 -4.81
C PHE A 23 3.19 -11.23 -4.43
N GLN A 24 2.95 -12.18 -5.33
CA GLN A 24 3.31 -13.59 -5.13
C GLN A 24 4.83 -13.78 -5.08
N SER A 25 5.58 -13.16 -5.99
CA SER A 25 7.05 -13.22 -5.97
C SER A 25 7.65 -12.58 -4.72
N ALA A 26 7.06 -11.50 -4.20
CA ALA A 26 7.51 -10.86 -2.95
C ALA A 26 7.15 -11.69 -1.71
N ALA A 27 6.12 -12.54 -1.77
CA ALA A 27 5.67 -13.32 -0.63
C ALA A 27 6.74 -14.29 -0.10
N ASP A 28 7.56 -14.88 -0.97
CA ASP A 28 8.68 -15.76 -0.57
C ASP A 28 9.83 -14.99 0.12
N GLY A 29 10.03 -13.71 -0.23
CA GLY A 29 11.11 -12.88 0.30
C GLY A 29 10.74 -12.04 1.53
N GLY A 30 9.46 -11.95 1.87
CA GLY A 30 8.94 -11.02 2.86
C GLY A 30 8.12 -9.92 2.21
N VAL A 31 6.85 -9.80 2.61
CA VAL A 31 6.00 -8.72 2.12
C VAL A 31 5.14 -8.15 3.22
N THR A 32 5.03 -6.83 3.24
CA THR A 32 4.05 -6.11 4.06
C THR A 32 3.10 -5.36 3.15
N ALA A 33 1.84 -5.79 3.13
CA ALA A 33 0.78 -5.17 2.37
C ALA A 33 -0.07 -4.25 3.25
N PHE A 34 -0.40 -3.09 2.72
CA PHE A 34 -1.25 -2.09 3.33
C PHE A 34 -2.56 -2.04 2.55
N CYS A 35 -3.57 -2.71 3.09
CA CYS A 35 -4.83 -2.96 2.42
C CYS A 35 -5.85 -1.87 2.78
N PRO A 36 -6.15 -0.91 1.90
CA PRO A 36 -7.18 0.09 2.17
C PRO A 36 -8.53 -0.58 2.34
N THR A 37 -9.29 -0.10 3.34
CA THR A 37 -10.63 -0.61 3.63
C THR A 37 -11.58 -0.39 2.46
N ASP A 38 -12.66 -1.17 2.40
CA ASP A 38 -13.66 -1.15 1.35
C ASP A 38 -14.32 0.22 1.24
N ASP A 39 -14.48 0.94 2.35
CA ASP A 39 -14.99 2.30 2.39
C ASP A 39 -14.01 3.31 1.76
N ALA A 40 -12.74 3.24 2.14
CA ALA A 40 -11.66 4.04 1.54
C ALA A 40 -11.57 3.80 0.03
N MET A 41 -11.58 2.52 -0.37
CA MET A 41 -11.58 2.10 -1.77
C MET A 41 -12.81 2.59 -2.52
N ARG A 42 -14.00 2.56 -1.91
CA ARG A 42 -15.23 3.02 -2.55
C ARG A 42 -15.16 4.51 -2.88
N SER A 43 -14.64 5.31 -1.95
CA SER A 43 -14.45 6.76 -2.14
C SER A 43 -13.37 7.06 -3.18
N PHE A 44 -12.34 6.22 -3.27
CA PHE A 44 -11.23 6.37 -4.22
C PHE A 44 -11.52 5.80 -5.62
N MET A 45 -12.52 4.92 -5.76
CA MET A 45 -12.82 4.22 -7.01
C MET A 45 -12.97 5.11 -8.26
N PRO A 46 -13.55 6.32 -8.20
CA PRO A 46 -13.58 7.23 -9.34
C PRO A 46 -12.18 7.65 -9.82
N LYS A 47 -11.27 7.98 -8.89
CA LYS A 47 -9.86 8.28 -9.20
C LYS A 47 -9.17 7.05 -9.80
N TYR A 48 -9.33 5.89 -9.17
CA TYR A 48 -8.76 4.64 -9.65
C TYR A 48 -9.17 4.31 -11.09
N LYS A 49 -10.45 4.51 -11.43
CA LYS A 49 -10.97 4.23 -12.78
C LYS A 49 -10.35 5.12 -13.86
N ASN A 50 -10.00 6.36 -13.51
CA ASN A 50 -9.35 7.32 -14.42
C ASN A 50 -7.87 7.03 -14.67
N LEU A 51 -7.23 6.15 -13.89
CA LEU A 51 -5.85 5.73 -14.13
C LEU A 51 -5.73 4.81 -15.36
N THR A 52 -4.57 4.87 -16.01
CA THR A 52 -4.15 3.91 -17.05
C THR A 52 -3.99 2.50 -16.47
N ALA A 53 -3.87 1.48 -17.33
CA ALA A 53 -3.64 0.10 -16.88
C ALA A 53 -2.35 -0.01 -16.03
N ASP A 54 -1.25 0.56 -16.50
CA ASP A 54 0.00 0.68 -15.73
C ASP A 54 -0.19 1.45 -14.43
N GLY A 55 -0.85 2.61 -14.46
CA GLY A 55 -1.10 3.40 -13.25
C GLY A 55 -1.91 2.63 -12.21
N LYS A 56 -2.88 1.81 -12.64
CA LYS A 56 -3.63 0.91 -11.76
C LYS A 56 -2.74 -0.15 -11.13
N ALA A 57 -1.85 -0.79 -11.90
CA ALA A 57 -0.92 -1.78 -11.38
C ALA A 57 0.08 -1.13 -10.40
N SER A 58 0.68 0.00 -10.76
CA SER A 58 1.60 0.76 -9.89
C SER A 58 0.93 1.17 -8.58
N LEU A 59 -0.33 1.66 -8.61
CA LEU A 59 -1.05 2.00 -7.38
C LEU A 59 -1.23 0.77 -6.47
N LEU A 60 -1.60 -0.37 -7.03
CA LEU A 60 -1.81 -1.60 -6.25
C LEU A 60 -0.50 -2.09 -5.63
N LEU A 61 0.60 -2.02 -6.37
CA LEU A 61 1.93 -2.38 -5.89
C LEU A 61 2.51 -1.37 -4.88
N PHE A 62 2.12 -0.10 -5.00
CA PHE A 62 2.51 0.95 -4.06
C PHE A 62 1.99 0.69 -2.63
N HIS A 63 0.92 -0.09 -2.51
CA HIS A 63 0.36 -0.49 -1.24
C HIS A 63 1.09 -1.68 -0.60
N ALA A 64 2.28 -2.04 -1.06
CA ALA A 64 3.08 -3.09 -0.43
C ALA A 64 4.57 -2.81 -0.51
N VAL A 65 5.31 -3.35 0.45
CA VAL A 65 6.78 -3.26 0.51
C VAL A 65 7.38 -4.67 0.47
N PRO A 66 8.52 -4.88 -0.22
CA PRO A 66 9.19 -6.18 -0.38
C PRO A 66 9.97 -6.60 0.89
N VAL A 67 9.45 -6.25 2.07
CA VAL A 67 10.04 -6.61 3.36
C VAL A 67 8.91 -6.89 4.34
N TYR A 68 9.07 -7.93 5.15
CA TYR A 68 8.19 -8.21 6.26
C TYR A 68 8.46 -7.23 7.43
N TYR A 69 7.42 -6.50 7.82
CA TYR A 69 7.42 -5.63 8.98
C TYR A 69 6.22 -5.97 9.86
N SER A 70 6.49 -6.48 11.05
CA SER A 70 5.46 -6.56 12.08
C SER A 70 4.98 -5.16 12.50
N LEU A 71 3.78 -5.07 13.08
CA LEU A 71 3.26 -3.79 13.58
C LEU A 71 4.22 -3.15 14.61
N ARG A 72 4.89 -4.00 15.41
CA ARG A 72 5.91 -3.54 16.36
C ARG A 72 7.15 -2.99 15.65
N SER A 73 7.57 -3.61 14.55
CA SER A 73 8.68 -3.13 13.73
C SER A 73 8.34 -1.78 13.10
N LEU A 74 7.15 -1.62 12.52
CA LEU A 74 6.68 -0.34 11.99
C LEU A 74 6.63 0.75 13.07
N LYS A 75 6.21 0.41 14.30
CA LYS A 75 6.24 1.33 15.45
C LYS A 75 7.64 1.72 15.93
N SER A 76 8.66 0.91 15.64
CA SER A 76 10.03 1.21 16.08
C SER A 76 10.89 1.80 14.96
N ASN A 77 10.52 1.57 13.70
CA ASN A 77 11.30 1.90 12.52
C ASN A 77 10.51 2.82 11.60
N ASN A 78 10.54 4.11 11.92
CA ASN A 78 9.99 5.17 11.07
C ASN A 78 10.99 5.54 9.98
N GLY A 79 10.47 5.94 8.82
CA GLY A 79 11.30 6.37 7.70
C GLY A 79 10.67 6.10 6.35
N VAL A 80 11.43 6.42 5.31
CA VAL A 80 11.06 6.19 3.92
C VAL A 80 11.16 4.70 3.61
N MET A 81 10.12 4.15 2.99
CA MET A 81 10.06 2.77 2.54
C MET A 81 9.78 2.71 1.04
N ASN A 82 10.55 1.87 0.35
CA ASN A 82 10.33 1.58 -1.06
C ASN A 82 9.27 0.50 -1.21
N THR A 83 8.37 0.71 -2.16
CA THR A 83 7.23 -0.18 -2.39
C THR A 83 7.53 -1.18 -3.49
N LEU A 84 6.64 -2.16 -3.69
CA LEU A 84 6.71 -3.10 -4.81
C LEU A 84 6.51 -2.41 -6.17
N ALA A 85 5.99 -1.17 -6.20
CA ALA A 85 5.89 -0.40 -7.43
C ALA A 85 7.22 0.20 -7.88
N THR A 86 8.25 0.19 -7.01
CA THR A 86 9.57 0.69 -7.35
C THR A 86 10.30 -0.31 -8.26
N ASP A 87 10.47 0.06 -9.53
CA ASP A 87 11.16 -0.76 -10.54
C ASP A 87 12.65 -0.37 -10.71
N GLY A 88 13.20 0.47 -9.84
CA GLY A 88 14.60 0.96 -9.96
C GLY A 88 14.85 1.94 -11.12
N SER A 89 13.79 2.27 -11.87
CA SER A 89 13.74 3.40 -12.79
C SER A 89 13.74 4.75 -12.04
N ALA A 90 13.86 5.87 -12.76
CA ALA A 90 13.88 7.23 -12.16
C ALA A 90 12.64 7.60 -11.29
N LYS A 91 11.58 6.78 -11.34
CA LYS A 91 10.35 6.90 -10.52
C LYS A 91 10.51 6.06 -9.25
N ASN A 92 10.63 6.74 -8.11
CA ASN A 92 10.81 6.09 -6.81
C ASN A 92 9.49 6.08 -6.05
N PHE A 93 8.74 5.00 -6.22
CA PHE A 93 7.47 4.78 -5.54
C PHE A 93 7.73 4.48 -4.06
N ASN A 94 7.88 5.54 -3.27
CA ASN A 94 8.14 5.46 -1.84
C ASN A 94 7.08 6.20 -1.01
N PHE A 95 6.93 5.78 0.24
CA PHE A 95 6.14 6.49 1.23
C PHE A 95 6.90 6.55 2.55
N THR A 96 6.48 7.42 3.45
CA THR A 96 7.09 7.55 4.77
C THR A 96 6.19 6.94 5.84
N VAL A 97 6.71 5.97 6.59
CA VAL A 97 6.06 5.45 7.79
C VAL A 97 6.46 6.32 8.99
N GLN A 98 5.47 6.76 9.75
CA GLN A 98 5.66 7.56 10.96
C GLN A 98 4.68 7.13 12.05
N ASN A 99 5.06 7.30 13.32
CA ASN A 99 4.14 7.06 14.43
C ASN A 99 3.53 8.37 14.92
N GLU A 100 2.21 8.37 15.02
CA GLU A 100 1.42 9.45 15.63
C GLU A 100 0.87 8.91 16.96
N GLY A 101 1.62 9.15 18.04
CA GLY A 101 1.38 8.51 19.34
C GLY A 101 1.56 6.99 19.25
N ASP A 102 0.52 6.24 19.62
CA ASP A 102 0.51 4.77 19.58
C ASP A 102 0.12 4.18 18.21
N LYS A 103 -0.22 5.02 17.22
CA LYS A 103 -0.70 4.58 15.91
C LYS A 103 0.38 4.73 14.85
N VAL A 104 0.50 3.71 14.00
CA VAL A 104 1.32 3.75 12.80
C VAL A 104 0.55 4.47 11.71
N THR A 105 1.20 5.47 11.10
CA THR A 105 0.67 6.28 10.00
C THR A 105 1.62 6.22 8.82
N ILE A 106 1.07 6.37 7.62
CA ILE A 106 1.79 6.33 6.36
C ILE A 106 1.46 7.63 5.63
N LYS A 107 2.50 8.32 5.18
CA LYS A 107 2.41 9.60 4.47
C LYS A 107 3.00 9.47 3.08
N THR A 108 2.35 10.10 2.12
CA THR A 108 2.83 10.25 0.75
C THR A 108 2.86 11.75 0.45
N ASP A 109 3.81 12.21 -0.37
CA ASP A 109 3.89 13.65 -0.70
C ASP A 109 2.71 14.10 -1.57
N ALA A 110 2.11 13.16 -2.32
CA ALA A 110 1.05 13.44 -3.29
C ALA A 110 -0.29 13.79 -2.64
N SER A 111 -0.42 13.61 -1.33
CA SER A 111 -1.67 13.82 -0.61
C SER A 111 -1.40 14.47 0.73
N ASP A 112 -2.15 15.53 1.02
CA ASP A 112 -2.14 16.21 2.32
C ASP A 112 -2.63 15.29 3.47
N GLY A 113 -3.25 14.17 3.12
CA GLY A 113 -3.80 13.18 4.05
C GLY A 113 -2.78 12.13 4.53
N VAL A 114 -2.94 11.69 5.78
CA VAL A 114 -2.17 10.58 6.37
C VAL A 114 -3.04 9.33 6.44
N ALA A 115 -2.56 8.21 5.91
CA ALA A 115 -3.23 6.92 6.05
C ALA A 115 -2.86 6.29 7.38
N ARG A 116 -3.83 5.78 8.12
CA ARG A 116 -3.62 5.19 9.45
C ARG A 116 -3.91 3.70 9.40
N ILE A 117 -3.04 2.92 10.05
CA ILE A 117 -3.31 1.50 10.26
C ILE A 117 -4.44 1.35 11.27
N LYS A 118 -5.54 0.73 10.83
CA LYS A 118 -6.75 0.53 11.62
C LYS A 118 -6.75 -0.81 12.34
N ASP A 119 -6.33 -1.86 11.64
CA ASP A 119 -6.40 -3.23 12.14
C ASP A 119 -5.35 -4.11 11.45
N THR A 120 -5.09 -5.28 12.02
CA THR A 120 -4.17 -6.27 11.46
C THR A 120 -4.99 -7.37 10.82
N VAL A 121 -5.00 -7.41 9.49
CA VAL A 121 -5.77 -8.39 8.71
C VAL A 121 -5.09 -9.76 8.74
N TYR A 122 -3.76 -9.75 8.60
CA TYR A 122 -2.92 -10.94 8.61
C TYR A 122 -1.52 -10.55 9.10
N ASP A 123 -0.91 -11.36 9.95
CA ASP A 123 0.44 -11.10 10.45
C ASP A 123 1.05 -12.46 10.81
N LYS A 124 1.79 -13.02 9.85
CA LYS A 124 2.60 -14.23 10.02
C LYS A 124 3.76 -14.17 9.05
N ASP A 125 4.98 -14.13 9.58
CA ASP A 125 6.22 -14.24 8.82
C ASP A 125 6.12 -15.32 7.73
N PRO A 126 6.45 -15.01 6.46
CA PRO A 126 7.04 -13.76 5.96
C PRO A 126 6.02 -12.72 5.45
N ILE A 127 4.72 -12.84 5.76
CA ILE A 127 3.65 -12.01 5.20
C ILE A 127 2.90 -11.22 6.30
N ALA A 128 2.81 -9.91 6.12
CA ALA A 128 1.97 -9.03 6.92
C ALA A 128 0.96 -8.27 6.04
N ILE A 129 -0.27 -8.10 6.53
CA ILE A 129 -1.34 -7.35 5.88
C ILE A 129 -2.05 -6.49 6.94
N TYR A 130 -1.98 -5.17 6.76
CA TYR A 130 -2.59 -4.18 7.65
C TYR A 130 -3.71 -3.44 6.95
N ALA A 131 -4.83 -3.21 7.64
CA ALA A 131 -5.94 -2.44 7.09
C ALA A 131 -5.66 -0.93 7.22
N LEU A 132 -5.83 -0.18 6.12
CA LEU A 132 -5.72 1.28 6.10
C LEU A 132 -7.09 1.95 5.99
N ASP A 133 -7.27 3.09 6.67
CA ASP A 133 -8.46 3.93 6.52
C ASP A 133 -8.49 4.78 5.25
N THR A 134 -7.35 4.91 4.56
CA THR A 134 -7.17 5.79 3.40
C THR A 134 -6.34 5.07 2.34
N VAL A 135 -6.60 5.36 1.06
CA VAL A 135 -5.79 4.87 -0.06
C VAL A 135 -4.52 5.70 -0.16
N LEU A 136 -3.36 5.05 -0.32
CA LEU A 136 -2.08 5.71 -0.54
C LEU A 136 -2.00 6.19 -2.00
N GLU A 137 -1.72 7.48 -2.18
CA GLU A 137 -1.58 8.12 -3.51
C GLU A 137 -0.09 8.38 -3.78
N PRO A 138 0.55 7.68 -4.74
CA PRO A 138 1.93 7.94 -5.13
C PRO A 138 2.08 9.23 -5.94
N VAL A 139 3.16 9.96 -5.71
CA VAL A 139 3.45 11.26 -6.34
C VAL A 139 3.48 11.13 -7.86
N GLU A 140 4.02 10.02 -8.37
CA GLU A 140 4.22 9.77 -9.79
C GLU A 140 2.92 9.55 -10.57
N LEU A 141 1.80 9.34 -9.88
CA LEU A 141 0.47 9.19 -10.49
C LEU A 141 -0.45 10.38 -10.22
N PHE A 142 -0.23 11.15 -9.14
CA PHE A 142 -1.19 12.15 -8.65
C PHE A 142 -0.64 13.56 -8.48
N GLU A 143 0.68 13.76 -8.42
CA GLU A 143 1.26 15.09 -8.49
C GLU A 143 1.52 15.49 -9.95
N PRO A 144 1.21 16.75 -10.33
CA PRO A 144 1.68 17.29 -11.59
C PRO A 144 3.21 17.37 -11.53
N VAL A 145 3.88 16.85 -12.56
CA VAL A 145 5.28 17.20 -12.83
C VAL A 145 5.32 18.72 -13.01
N GLU A 146 5.88 19.43 -12.03
CA GLU A 146 6.22 20.84 -12.15
C GLU A 146 7.31 21.05 -13.21
#